data_AF-A0A3D5EDA5-F1
#
_entry.id   AF-A0A3D5EDA5-F1
#
_cell.length_a   1.000
_cell.length_b   1.000
_cell.length_c   1.000
_cell.angle_alpha   90.00
_cell.angle_beta   90.00
_cell.angle_gamma   90.00
#
_symmetry.space_group_name_H-M   'P 1'
#
loop_
_entity.id
_entity.type
_entity.pdbx_description
1 polymer ?
#
loop_
_entity_poly.entity_id
_entity_poly.type
_entity_poly.pdbx_seq_one_letter_code
_entity_poly.pdbx_strand_id
1 'polypeptide(L)' 'MSNLEKYNQAFITAFNITESQLSDDFGYQSISEWDSVGHMGLVAELEDSFDIMLEMEDIVDFSSYGEGKNILKKYDIEVK' A
#
# COMPACT_ATOMS: atom_id res chain seq x y z
N MET A 1 5.17 -8.95 13.37
CA MET A 1 5.56 -8.06 12.26
C MET A 1 5.31 -6.64 12.71
N SER A 2 6.29 -5.77 12.49
CA SER A 2 6.13 -4.32 12.57
C SER A 2 5.13 -3.83 11.51
N ASN A 3 4.64 -2.59 11.66
CA ASN A 3 3.78 -1.98 10.66
C ASN A 3 4.48 -1.87 9.30
N LEU A 4 5.79 -1.61 9.27
CA LEU A 4 6.58 -1.62 8.05
C LEU A 4 6.60 -3.00 7.38
N GLU A 5 6.84 -4.06 8.14
CA GLU A 5 6.84 -5.41 7.58
C GLU A 5 5.46 -5.78 7.01
N LYS A 6 4.37 -5.47 7.71
CA LYS A 6 3.00 -5.68 7.20
C LYS A 6 2.75 -4.90 5.92
N TYR A 7 3.15 -3.62 5.91
CA TYR A 7 2.99 -2.75 4.76
C TYR A 7 3.77 -3.26 3.55
N ASN A 8 5.04 -3.64 3.73
CA ASN A 8 5.85 -4.24 2.66
C ASN A 8 5.25 -5.53 2.14
N GLN A 9 4.75 -6.40 3.03
CA GLN A 9 4.11 -7.65 2.63
C GLN A 9 2.86 -7.41 1.79
N ALA A 10 2.02 -6.43 2.10
CA ALA A 10 0.86 -6.12 1.28
C ALA A 10 1.24 -5.78 -0.17
N PHE A 11 2.30 -5.00 -0.38
CA PHE A 11 2.80 -4.68 -1.73
C PHE A 11 3.42 -5.88 -2.44
N ILE A 12 4.23 -6.65 -1.70
CA ILE A 12 4.86 -7.87 -2.21
C ILE A 12 3.80 -8.87 -2.66
N THR A 13 2.74 -9.06 -1.89
CA THR A 13 1.63 -9.96 -2.23
C THR A 13 0.79 -9.43 -3.38
N ALA A 14 0.37 -8.16 -3.31
CA ALA A 14 -0.52 -7.56 -4.31
C ALA A 14 0.13 -7.47 -5.70
N PHE A 15 1.43 -7.18 -5.75
CA PHE A 15 2.15 -6.96 -7.01
C PHE A 15 3.14 -8.07 -7.36
N ASN A 16 3.29 -9.08 -6.51
CA ASN A 16 4.25 -10.18 -6.70
C ASN A 16 5.69 -9.68 -6.94
N ILE A 17 6.09 -8.65 -6.19
CA ILE A 17 7.42 -8.00 -6.27
C ILE A 17 8.30 -8.36 -5.06
N THR A 18 9.52 -7.83 -5.04
CA THR A 18 10.44 -7.98 -3.90
C THR A 18 10.56 -6.68 -3.11
N GLU A 19 10.90 -6.80 -1.81
CA GLU A 19 11.09 -5.63 -0.94
C GLU A 19 12.14 -4.64 -1.49
N SER A 20 13.15 -5.13 -2.22
CA SER A 20 14.18 -4.28 -2.83
C SER A 20 13.66 -3.34 -3.93
N GLN A 21 12.44 -3.56 -4.42
CA GLN A 21 11.78 -2.68 -5.40
C GLN A 21 10.95 -1.59 -4.71
N LEU A 22 10.67 -1.72 -3.41
CA LEU A 22 9.93 -0.73 -2.65
C LEU A 22 10.81 0.47 -2.36
N SER A 23 10.30 1.65 -2.71
CA SER A 23 10.92 2.94 -2.43
C SER A 23 9.79 3.96 -2.25
N ASP A 24 10.04 5.09 -1.59
CA ASP A 24 8.98 6.09 -1.38
C ASP A 24 8.38 6.63 -2.69
N ASP A 25 9.12 6.58 -3.79
CA ASP A 25 8.68 6.98 -5.14
C ASP A 25 7.97 5.84 -5.92
N PHE A 26 7.99 4.61 -5.40
CA PHE A 26 7.31 3.47 -6.01
C PHE A 26 5.81 3.70 -5.97
N GLY A 27 5.18 3.92 -7.12
CA GLY A 27 3.80 4.36 -7.21
C GLY A 27 3.01 3.79 -8.38
N TYR A 28 1.82 4.36 -8.56
CA TYR A 28 0.89 3.98 -9.61
C TYR A 28 1.59 4.09 -10.98
N GLN A 29 1.48 3.03 -11.80
CA GLN A 29 2.22 2.87 -13.07
C GLN A 29 3.76 2.76 -12.96
N SER A 30 4.36 2.63 -11.77
CA SER A 30 5.79 2.28 -11.67
C SER A 30 6.09 0.87 -12.19
N ILE A 31 5.09 -0.02 -12.18
CA ILE A 31 5.12 -1.36 -12.78
C ILE A 31 3.80 -1.64 -13.50
N SER A 32 3.76 -2.69 -14.32
CA SER A 32 2.55 -3.05 -15.07
C SER A 32 1.44 -3.60 -14.18
N GLU A 33 1.81 -4.23 -13.07
CA GLU A 33 0.88 -4.81 -12.10
C GLU A 33 0.14 -3.76 -11.27
N TRP A 34 0.72 -2.56 -11.10
CA TRP A 34 0.09 -1.45 -10.40
C TRP A 34 -0.76 -0.60 -11.37
N ASP A 35 -1.85 -1.23 -11.84
CA ASP A 35 -2.97 -0.63 -12.56
C ASP A 35 -4.21 -0.54 -11.65
N SER A 36 -5.42 -0.36 -12.20
CA SER A 36 -6.66 -0.18 -11.45
C SER A 36 -7.03 -1.42 -10.62
N VAL A 37 -6.82 -2.63 -11.16
CA VAL A 37 -7.12 -3.89 -10.46
C VAL A 37 -6.09 -4.19 -9.37
N GLY A 38 -4.81 -4.06 -9.69
CA GLY A 38 -3.74 -4.29 -8.71
C GLY A 38 -3.82 -3.30 -7.55
N HIS A 39 -4.21 -2.06 -7.84
CA HIS A 39 -4.43 -1.05 -6.81
C HIS A 39 -5.53 -1.46 -5.82
N MET A 40 -6.68 -1.93 -6.32
CA MET A 40 -7.75 -2.46 -5.46
C MET A 40 -7.31 -3.71 -4.69
N GLY A 41 -6.46 -4.55 -5.28
CA GLY A 41 -5.85 -5.69 -4.60
C GLY A 41 -4.96 -5.28 -3.42
N LEU A 42 -4.11 -4.26 -3.62
CA LEU A 42 -3.29 -3.69 -2.54
C LEU A 42 -4.15 -3.13 -1.41
N VAL A 43 -5.20 -2.38 -1.74
CA VAL A 43 -6.14 -1.83 -0.76
C VAL A 43 -6.75 -2.94 0.08
N ALA A 44 -7.25 -4.01 -0.54
CA ALA A 44 -7.83 -5.13 0.18
C ALA A 44 -6.81 -5.82 1.12
N GLU A 45 -5.57 -6.02 0.67
CA GLU A 45 -4.50 -6.59 1.51
C GLU A 45 -4.15 -5.68 2.70
N LEU A 46 -4.16 -4.36 2.52
CA LEU A 46 -3.92 -3.40 3.58
C LEU A 46 -5.08 -3.37 4.60
N GLU A 47 -6.31 -3.34 4.12
CA GLU A 47 -7.52 -3.40 4.95
C GLU A 47 -7.51 -4.66 5.83
N ASP A 48 -7.22 -5.84 5.26
CA ASP A 48 -7.10 -7.10 6.01
C ASP A 48 -5.92 -7.10 7.00
N SER A 49 -4.74 -6.65 6.55
CA SER A 49 -3.51 -6.68 7.36
C SER A 49 -3.56 -5.77 8.59
N PHE A 50 -4.28 -4.66 8.48
CA PHE A 50 -4.38 -3.62 9.49
C PHE A 50 -5.75 -3.56 10.18
N ASP A 51 -6.73 -4.37 9.74
CA ASP A 51 -8.11 -4.36 10.24
C ASP A 51 -8.72 -2.95 10.16
N ILE A 52 -8.55 -2.31 8.99
CA ILE A 52 -9.05 -0.97 8.68
C ILE A 52 -9.96 -0.99 7.46
N MET A 53 -10.68 0.10 7.24
CA MET A 53 -11.45 0.34 6.03
C MET A 53 -10.99 1.65 5.43
N LEU A 54 -10.38 1.61 4.25
CA LEU A 54 -9.93 2.81 3.56
C LEU A 54 -11.11 3.48 2.87
N GLU A 55 -11.23 4.79 3.06
CA GLU A 55 -12.26 5.58 2.37
C GLU A 55 -11.95 5.69 0.87
N MET A 56 -12.98 5.88 0.05
CA MET A 56 -12.82 5.99 -1.40
C MET A 56 -11.87 7.13 -1.81
N GLU A 57 -11.86 8.23 -1.05
CA GLU A 57 -10.92 9.33 -1.26
C GLU A 57 -9.47 8.90 -1.01
N ASP A 58 -9.22 8.15 0.07
CA ASP A 58 -7.89 7.67 0.43
C ASP A 58 -7.38 6.65 -0.58
N ILE A 59 -8.27 5.78 -1.07
CA ILE A 59 -7.93 4.84 -2.14
C ILE A 59 -7.50 5.61 -3.39
N VAL A 60 -8.27 6.62 -3.81
CA VAL A 60 -7.91 7.44 -5.00
C VAL A 60 -6.63 8.24 -4.79
N ASP A 61 -6.39 8.75 -3.58
CA ASP A 61 -5.19 9.51 -3.23
C ASP A 61 -3.95 8.61 -3.05
N PHE A 62 -4.13 7.30 -2.89
CA PHE A 62 -3.04 6.33 -2.74
C PHE A 62 -2.32 6.13 -4.08
N SER A 63 -1.42 7.07 -4.36
CA SER A 63 -0.66 7.17 -5.59
C SER A 63 0.75 6.61 -5.50
N SER A 64 1.30 6.46 -4.29
CA SER A 64 2.64 5.92 -4.09
C SER A 64 2.81 5.20 -2.76
N TYR A 65 3.89 4.43 -2.62
CA TYR A 65 4.28 3.74 -1.41
C TYR A 65 4.55 4.73 -0.28
N GLY A 66 5.15 5.89 -0.55
CA GLY A 66 5.31 6.96 0.43
C GLY A 66 3.98 7.57 0.85
N GLU A 67 3.10 7.88 -0.11
CA GLU A 67 1.78 8.46 0.18
C GLU A 67 0.88 7.49 0.95
N GLY A 68 0.93 6.19 0.64
CA GLY A 68 0.21 5.18 1.41
C GLY A 68 0.60 5.15 2.90
N LYS A 69 1.87 5.38 3.24
CA LYS A 69 2.28 5.53 4.65
C LYS A 69 1.64 6.76 5.30
N ASN A 70 1.47 7.85 4.55
CA ASN A 70 0.82 9.07 5.04
C ASN A 70 -0.67 8.86 5.24
N ILE A 71 -1.33 8.15 4.32
CA ILE A 71 -2.74 7.77 4.41
C ILE A 71 -2.97 6.91 5.65
N LEU A 72 -2.14 5.88 5.87
CA LEU A 72 -2.26 4.99 7.03
C LEU A 72 -2.17 5.72 8.38
N LYS A 73 -1.47 6.87 8.46
CA LYS A 73 -1.45 7.69 9.69
C LYS A 73 -2.84 8.25 10.05
N LYS A 74 -3.72 8.50 9.07
CA LYS A 74 -5.11 8.91 9.33
C LYS A 74 -5.88 7.85 10.12
N TYR A 75 -5.46 6.59 9.98
CA TYR A 75 -6.01 5.41 10.63
C TYR A 75 -5.22 4.98 11.88
N ASP A 76 -4.42 5.88 12.46
CA ASP A 76 -3.55 5.63 13.63
C ASP A 76 -2.44 4.59 13.39
N ILE A 77 -2.11 4.32 12.11
CA ILE A 77 -1.07 3.35 11.73
C ILE A 77 0.18 4.09 11.30
N GLU A 78 1.21 4.02 12.15
CA GLU A 78 2.51 4.62 11.85
C GLU A 78 3.45 3.57 11.22
N VAL A 79 3.83 3.80 9.96
CA VAL A 79 4.81 3.00 9.22
C VAL A 79 6.15 3.75 9.21
N LYS A 80 7.18 3.19 9.85
CA LYS A 80 8.52 3.78 9.99
C LYS A 80 9.57 3.03 9.21
#